data_AF-A0A0F5JDK4-F1
#
_entry.id   AF-A0A0F5JDK4-F1
#
_cell.length_a   1.000
_cell.length_b   1.000
_cell.length_c   1.000
_cell.angle_alpha   90.00
_cell.angle_beta   90.00
_cell.angle_gamma   90.00
#
_symmetry.space_group_name_H-M   'P 1'
#
loop_
_entity.id
_entity.type
_entity.pdbx_description
1 polymer ?
#
loop_
_entity_poly.entity_id
_entity_poly.type
_entity_poly.pdbx_seq_one_letter_code
_entity_poly.pdbx_strand_id
1 'polypeptide(L)' 'MNVTSLDQIKDRYYGEIGTPERNELERELESLRVGVKIRAAREKRVLNSKQSNRS' A
#
# COMPACT_ATOMS: atom_id res chain seq x y z
N MET A 1 20.18 23.59 -11.16
CA MET A 1 18.79 23.18 -10.89
C MET A 1 18.72 22.71 -9.45
N ASN A 2 17.76 23.18 -8.65
CA ASN A 2 17.50 22.63 -7.32
C ASN A 2 16.51 21.47 -7.47
N VAL A 3 16.99 20.24 -7.30
CA VAL A 3 16.16 19.03 -7.35
C VAL A 3 15.76 18.70 -5.91
N THR A 4 14.46 18.69 -5.63
CA THR A 4 13.94 18.21 -4.36
C THR A 4 13.75 16.70 -4.45
N SER A 5 14.27 15.97 -3.46
CA SER A 5 14.06 14.52 -3.41
C SER A 5 12.63 14.20 -2.98
N LEU A 6 12.18 13.01 -3.36
CA LEU A 6 10.86 12.52 -2.95
C LEU A 6 10.77 12.38 -1.42
N ASP A 7 11.89 12.07 -0.76
CA ASP A 7 11.96 11.99 0.70
C ASP A 7 11.82 13.36 1.35
N GLN A 8 12.46 14.40 0.81
CA GLN A 8 12.26 15.78 1.29
C GLN A 8 10.80 16.24 1.15
N ILE A 9 10.10 15.79 0.12
CA ILE A 9 8.66 16.06 -0.03
C ILE A 9 7.86 15.30 1.04
N LYS A 10 8.15 14.01 1.25
CA LYS A 10 7.47 13.20 2.28
C LYS A 10 7.68 13.76 3.67
N ASP A 11 8.91 14.13 4.02
CA ASP A 11 9.21 14.68 5.33
C ASP A 11 8.44 15.98 5.59
N ARG A 12 8.28 16.82 4.55
CA ARG A 12 7.49 18.06 4.64
C ARG A 12 6.00 17.82 4.87
N TYR A 13 5.41 16.79 4.27
CA TYR A 13 3.95 16.59 4.29
C TYR A 13 3.48 15.53 5.30
N TYR A 14 4.31 14.53 5.59
CA TYR A 14 3.98 13.41 6.48
C TYR A 14 4.76 13.46 7.79
N GLY A 15 5.71 14.38 7.93
CA GLY A 15 6.63 14.44 9.06
C GLY A 15 7.89 13.60 8.83
N GLU A 16 8.91 13.85 9.66
CA GLU A 16 10.13 13.06 9.62
C GLU A 16 9.88 11.60 10.04
N ILE A 17 10.75 10.69 9.60
CA ILE A 17 10.67 9.28 10.01
C ILE A 17 10.80 9.19 11.54
N GLY A 18 9.89 8.44 12.16
CA GLY A 18 9.89 8.23 13.60
C GLY A 18 9.00 9.21 14.38
N THR A 19 8.43 10.25 13.75
CA THR A 19 7.43 11.07 14.43
C THR A 19 6.13 10.29 14.67
N PRO A 20 5.41 10.55 15.77
CA PRO A 20 4.15 9.87 16.06
C PRO A 20 3.14 9.95 14.90
N GLU A 21 3.06 11.10 14.23
CA GLU A 21 2.15 11.35 13.11
C GLU A 21 2.50 10.48 11.89
N ARG A 22 3.79 10.42 11.53
CA ARG A 22 4.23 9.57 10.41
C ARG A 22 4.06 8.10 10.72
N ASN A 23 4.39 7.69 11.94
CA ASN A 23 4.26 6.30 12.37
C ASN A 23 2.79 5.84 12.34
N GLU A 24 1.85 6.71 12.71
CA GLU A 24 0.41 6.46 12.59
C GLU A 24 0.01 6.25 11.13
N LEU A 25 0.39 7.18 10.24
CA LEU A 25 0.10 7.11 8.81
C LEU A 25 0.67 5.85 8.16
N GLU A 26 1.92 5.49 8.49
CA GLU A 26 2.57 4.29 7.95
C GLU A 26 1.89 3.01 8.45
N ARG A 27 1.39 2.98 9.69
CA ARG A 27 0.64 1.83 10.24
C ARG A 27 -0.70 1.64 9.54
N GLU A 28 -1.44 2.72 9.31
CA GLU A 28 -2.71 2.68 8.56
C GLU A 28 -2.47 2.22 7.11
N LEU A 29 -1.43 2.75 6.47
CA LEU A 29 -1.06 2.38 5.11
C LEU A 29 -0.72 0.89 4.99
N GLU A 30 0.00 0.33 5.97
CA GLU A 30 0.32 -1.10 5.98
C GLU A 30 -0.94 -1.96 6.12
N SER A 31 -1.86 -1.55 6.99
CA SER A 31 -3.16 -2.23 7.14
C SER A 31 -3.96 -2.24 5.84
N LEU A 32 -3.97 -1.10 5.13
CA LEU A 32 -4.61 -0.99 3.81
C LEU A 32 -3.96 -1.93 2.78
N ARG A 33 -2.61 -1.97 2.72
CA ARG A 33 -1.86 -2.84 1.79
C ARG A 33 -2.20 -4.30 2.00
N VAL A 34 -2.30 -4.75 3.25
CA VAL A 34 -2.73 -6.12 3.57
C VAL A 34 -4.14 -6.38 3.03
N GLY A 35 -5.09 -5.48 3.26
CA GLY A 35 -6.46 -5.61 2.74
C GLY A 35 -6.52 -5.73 1.21
N VAL A 36 -5.75 -4.89 0.51
CA VAL A 36 -5.65 -4.94 -0.97
C VAL A 36 -5.08 -6.27 -1.45
N LYS A 37 -4.00 -6.77 -0.82
CA LYS A 37 -3.40 -8.07 -1.17
C LYS A 37 -4.40 -9.23 -0.97
N ILE A 38 -5.15 -9.23 0.13
CA ILE A 38 -6.17 -10.23 0.40
C ILE A 38 -7.26 -10.20 -0.67
N ARG A 39 -7.75 -9.01 -1.03
CA ARG A 39 -8.76 -8.84 -2.09
C ARG A 39 -8.25 -9.37 -3.43
N ALA A 40 -7.05 -8.97 -3.84
CA ALA A 40 -6.44 -9.44 -5.08
C ALA A 40 -6.26 -10.97 -5.11
N ALA A 41 -5.88 -11.59 -3.98
CA ALA A 41 -5.78 -13.05 -3.88
C ALA A 41 -7.15 -13.74 -4.01
N ARG A 42 -8.20 -13.18 -3.41
CA ARG A 42 -9.58 -13.67 -3.55
C ARG A 42 -10.06 -13.59 -5.00
N GLU A 43 -9.83 -12.46 -5.66
CA GLU A 43 -10.20 -12.25 -7.06
C GLU A 43 -9.49 -13.25 -7.98
N LYS A 44 -8.18 -13.43 -7.83
CA LYS A 44 -7.40 -14.44 -8.57
C LYS A 44 -7.94 -15.85 -8.36
N ARG A 45 -8.27 -16.23 -7.13
CA ARG A 45 -8.85 -17.55 -6.83
C ARG A 45 -10.18 -17.77 -7.53
N VAL A 46 -11.07 -16.77 -7.50
CA VAL A 46 -12.38 -16.83 -8.17
C VAL A 46 -12.21 -16.95 -9.68
N LEU A 47 -11.30 -16.17 -10.28
CA LEU A 47 -11.00 -16.26 -11.71
C LEU A 47 -10.51 -17.67 -12.10
N ASN A 48 -9.57 -18.23 -11.34
CA ASN A 48 -9.04 -19.57 -11.59
C ASN A 48 -10.12 -20.65 -11.46
N SER A 49 -11.01 -20.56 -10.45
CA SER A 49 -12.13 -21.50 -10.31
C SER A 49 -13.12 -21.44 -11.48
N LYS A 50 -13.38 -20.24 -12.00
CA LYS A 50 -14.27 -20.06 -13.17
C LYS A 50 -13.64 -20.60 -14.45
N GLN A 51 -12.32 -20.51 -14.59
CA GLN A 51 -11.60 -21.09 -15.72
C GLN A 51 -11.63 -22.63 -15.67
N SER A 52 -11.41 -23.23 -14.50
CA SER A 52 -11.41 -24.69 -14.33
C SER A 52 -12.78 -25.32 -14.59
N ASN A 53 -13.89 -24.68 -14.21
CA ASN A 53 -15.25 -25.21 -14.44
C ASN A 53 -15.76 -25.03 -15.89
N ARG A 54 -14.96 -24.42 -16.77
CA ARG A 54 -15.26 -24.25 -18.20
C ARG A 54 -14.45 -25.18 -19.10
N SER A 55 -13.53 -25.96 -18.53
CA SER A 55 -12.71 -26.97 -19.22
C SER A 55 -13.25 -28.35 -18.92
#